data_AF-A0A7W2P7P8-F1
#
_entry.id   AF-A0A7W2P7P8-F1
#
_cell.length_a   1.000
_cell.length_b   1.000
_cell.length_c   1.000
_cell.angle_alpha   90.00
_cell.angle_beta   90.00
_cell.angle_gamma   90.00
#
_symmetry.space_group_name_H-M   'P 1'
#
loop_
_entity.id
_entity.type
_entity.pdbx_description
1 polymer ?
#
loop_
_entity_poly.entity_id
_entity_poly.type
_entity_poly.pdbx_seq_one_letter_code
_entity_poly.pdbx_strand_id
1 'polypeptide(L)'
;MMKKLLPLFIALLTTSTLTACVTQNYGNDKNTPIIENEASNNEIAMTRISLGLGYLKMGNTQQAKLNLEKAKRFSPNLVQVYTAFAHYYDTVDEAELATQAYEHALSIDNQDADTLNNYGVFLCRHKKYAAAEKMMLKAIAIPSYILVAQSYENLALCQLKAKQFDKAQTYLEKAIAHSPNRASSLLQMMRLQYAKSDYKSAQTYLYRYEKSTRRFNAEALALAFKIFAKQGNKAIAKNYGNMLVKMFPRSFEAKQYILNELYQIDADQLAEDYRFFLSGGNSKKTKKRVVILSPQTTASVTNSSLSRDGLKPIMANSVMPTIEQATELKAKSADKNLESNTRLQNIQPVKMKEAPSKKQTSQKQSNEKRPLEIMAGEAQIKQEKNSTLMVSLPIHVVIQSDSLFTISKHYNIVMESLARWNKLRRPYLLKIGDVLYLSDPKSAIKR
;
A
#
# COMPACT_ATOMS: atom_id res chain seq x y z
N MET A 1 -1.56 87.79 2.66
CA MET A 1 -0.98 86.68 3.46
C MET A 1 -0.44 85.51 2.63
N MET A 2 -0.93 85.21 1.42
CA MET A 2 -0.52 84.01 0.67
C MET A 2 0.89 84.05 0.02
N LYS A 3 1.49 85.22 -0.25
CA LYS A 3 2.82 85.29 -0.89
C LYS A 3 4.02 84.93 0.01
N LYS A 4 3.86 84.96 1.34
CA LYS A 4 4.94 84.60 2.29
C LYS A 4 4.96 83.13 2.69
N LEU A 5 3.91 82.36 2.38
CA LEU A 5 3.79 80.93 2.69
C LEU A 5 4.26 80.01 1.55
N LEU A 6 4.38 80.55 0.33
CA LEU A 6 4.84 79.82 -0.84
C LEU A 6 6.27 79.23 -0.73
N PRO A 7 7.30 79.97 -0.25
CA PRO A 7 8.64 79.39 -0.12
C PRO A 7 8.70 78.33 1.00
N LEU A 8 7.86 78.45 2.03
CA LEU A 8 7.78 77.48 3.12
C LEU A 8 7.15 76.16 2.64
N PHE A 9 6.12 76.23 1.80
CA PHE A 9 5.51 75.05 1.18
C PHE A 9 6.45 74.37 0.18
N ILE A 10 7.21 75.14 -0.60
CA ILE A 10 8.19 74.58 -1.54
C ILE A 10 9.32 73.86 -0.76
N ALA A 11 9.80 74.43 0.35
CA ALA A 11 10.82 73.79 1.20
C ALA A 11 10.30 72.51 1.93
N LEU A 12 9.01 72.48 2.29
CA LEU A 12 8.39 71.30 2.91
C LEU A 12 8.13 70.18 1.87
N LEU A 13 7.85 70.57 0.62
CA LEU A 13 7.61 69.62 -0.47
C LEU A 13 8.92 69.02 -1.00
N THR A 14 10.04 69.76 -0.97
CA THR A 14 11.36 69.25 -1.38
C THR A 14 12.03 68.36 -0.33
N THR A 15 11.67 68.50 0.95
CA THR A 15 12.16 67.60 2.02
C THR A 15 11.39 66.29 2.10
N SER A 16 10.17 66.23 1.54
CA SER A 16 9.35 65.01 1.50
C SER A 16 9.66 64.09 0.31
N THR A 17 10.47 64.55 -0.67
CA THR A 17 10.81 63.78 -1.87
C THR A 17 12.22 63.17 -1.87
N LEU A 18 13.02 63.41 -0.83
CA LEU A 18 14.31 62.75 -0.66
C LEU A 18 14.30 61.83 0.56
N THR A 19 14.01 60.55 0.33
CA THR A 19 14.78 59.38 0.79
C THR A 19 13.92 58.11 0.78
N ALA A 20 13.77 57.52 -0.41
CA ALA A 20 13.65 56.07 -0.54
C ALA A 20 14.94 55.58 -1.20
N CYS A 21 16.04 55.53 -0.43
CA CYS A 21 17.24 54.83 -0.89
C CYS A 21 16.94 53.33 -0.86
N VAL A 22 16.59 52.75 -2.01
CA VAL A 22 16.59 51.30 -2.18
C VAL A 22 18.04 50.88 -2.36
N THR A 23 18.69 50.38 -1.30
CA THR A 23 20.00 49.76 -1.40
C THR A 23 19.90 48.51 -2.28
N GLN A 24 20.47 48.55 -3.48
CA GLN A 24 20.62 47.38 -4.35
C GLN A 24 22.08 46.92 -4.29
N ASN A 25 22.33 45.70 -3.80
CA ASN A 25 23.65 45.08 -3.85
C ASN A 25 23.93 44.63 -5.30
N TYR A 26 25.08 45.02 -5.85
CA TYR A 26 25.49 44.63 -7.20
C TYR A 26 26.62 43.61 -7.15
N GLY A 27 26.64 42.70 -8.13
CA GLY A 27 27.72 41.75 -8.33
C GLY A 27 29.05 42.44 -8.66
N ASN A 28 30.14 41.67 -8.72
CA ASN A 28 31.48 42.19 -9.05
C ASN A 28 31.55 42.95 -10.40
N ASP A 29 30.54 42.81 -11.27
CA ASP A 29 30.42 43.50 -12.55
C ASP A 29 29.59 44.81 -12.51
N LYS A 30 29.16 45.25 -11.31
CA LYS A 30 28.39 46.51 -11.04
C LYS A 30 27.09 46.71 -11.83
N ASN A 31 26.75 45.82 -12.76
CA ASN A 31 25.59 45.91 -13.65
C ASN A 31 24.58 44.78 -13.43
N THR A 32 24.91 43.77 -12.61
CA THR A 32 23.96 42.75 -12.18
C THR A 32 23.49 43.03 -10.74
N PRO A 33 22.20 43.36 -10.53
CA PRO A 33 21.67 43.40 -9.17
C PRO A 33 21.68 41.98 -8.60
N ILE A 34 22.33 41.79 -7.45
CA ILE A 34 22.28 40.55 -6.69
C ILE A 34 20.89 40.48 -6.08
N ILE A 35 20.02 39.65 -6.66
CA ILE A 35 18.79 39.24 -6.02
C ILE A 35 19.20 38.24 -4.94
N GLU A 36 19.44 38.71 -3.72
CA GLU A 36 19.53 37.84 -2.54
C GLU A 36 18.12 37.26 -2.31
N ASN A 37 17.85 36.14 -2.97
CA ASN A 37 16.71 35.32 -2.65
C ASN A 37 17.05 34.67 -1.31
N GLU A 38 16.79 35.37 -0.20
CA GLU A 38 16.84 34.80 1.14
C GLU A 38 15.76 33.73 1.22
N ALA A 39 16.06 32.54 0.71
CA ALA A 39 15.16 31.40 0.75
C ALA A 39 14.73 31.21 2.20
N SER A 40 13.43 31.12 2.44
CA SER A 40 12.91 30.90 3.78
C SER A 40 13.57 29.64 4.36
N ASN A 41 13.81 29.62 5.67
CA ASN A 41 14.27 28.39 6.34
C ASN A 41 13.39 27.18 5.98
N ASN A 42 12.09 27.39 5.75
CA ASN A 42 11.16 26.36 5.28
C ASN A 42 11.49 25.90 3.85
N GLU A 43 11.79 26.80 2.93
CA GLU A 43 12.18 26.47 1.56
C GLU A 43 13.51 25.70 1.53
N ILE A 44 14.51 26.17 2.28
CA ILE A 44 15.79 25.47 2.44
C ILE A 44 15.56 24.07 3.00
N ALA A 45 14.71 23.92 4.02
CA ALA A 45 14.35 22.62 4.58
C ALA A 45 13.66 21.72 3.53
N MET A 46 12.73 22.25 2.73
CA MET A 46 12.06 21.49 1.67
C MET A 46 13.02 21.04 0.56
N THR A 47 13.98 21.88 0.16
CA THR A 47 15.05 21.46 -0.76
C THR A 47 15.90 20.35 -0.16
N ARG A 48 16.27 20.45 1.11
CA ARG A 48 17.03 19.41 1.82
C ARG A 48 16.24 18.11 1.95
N ILE A 49 14.94 18.17 2.24
CA ILE A 49 14.05 17.00 2.24
C ILE A 49 14.08 16.34 0.86
N SER A 50 13.90 17.12 -0.21
CA SER A 50 13.87 16.61 -1.58
C SER A 50 15.17 15.90 -1.95
N LEU A 51 16.33 16.48 -1.60
CA LEU A 51 17.63 15.84 -1.77
C LEU A 51 17.76 14.56 -0.92
N GLY A 52 17.33 14.60 0.34
CA GLY A 52 17.38 13.46 1.25
C GLY A 52 16.57 12.27 0.72
N LEU A 53 15.34 12.52 0.27
CA LEU A 53 14.47 11.51 -0.35
C LEU A 53 15.05 10.99 -1.69
N GLY A 54 15.70 11.86 -2.47
CA GLY A 54 16.43 11.47 -3.68
C GLY A 54 17.57 10.49 -3.38
N TYR A 55 18.43 10.82 -2.41
CA TYR A 55 19.50 9.92 -1.97
C TYR A 55 18.96 8.60 -1.41
N LEU A 56 17.86 8.65 -0.66
CA LEU A 56 17.21 7.46 -0.12
C LEU A 56 16.73 6.53 -1.24
N LYS A 57 16.12 7.08 -2.29
CA LYS A 57 15.70 6.33 -3.48
C LYS A 57 16.88 5.69 -4.22
N MET A 58 18.06 6.30 -4.17
CA MET A 58 19.30 5.75 -4.73
C MET A 58 19.97 4.70 -3.83
N GLY A 59 19.40 4.42 -2.64
CA GLY A 59 19.98 3.52 -1.64
C GLY A 59 21.08 4.15 -0.79
N ASN A 60 21.36 5.46 -0.95
CA ASN A 60 22.35 6.18 -0.15
C ASN A 60 21.72 6.71 1.14
N THR A 61 21.54 5.82 2.11
CA THR A 61 20.89 6.13 3.39
C THR A 61 21.67 7.13 4.25
N GLN A 62 23.00 7.18 4.11
CA GLN A 62 23.85 8.11 4.87
C GLN A 62 23.63 9.56 4.43
N GLN A 63 23.69 9.82 3.11
CA GLN A 63 23.43 11.14 2.56
C GLN A 63 21.97 11.56 2.74
N ALA A 64 21.04 10.60 2.70
CA ALA A 64 19.65 10.84 3.03
C ALA A 64 19.51 11.42 4.45
N LYS A 65 20.01 10.70 5.47
CA LYS A 65 19.92 11.14 6.87
C LYS A 65 20.60 12.49 7.10
N LEU A 66 21.78 12.71 6.52
CA LEU A 66 22.49 13.99 6.63
C LEU A 66 21.65 15.17 6.12
N ASN A 67 20.95 15.01 4.99
CA ASN A 67 20.11 16.06 4.45
C ASN A 67 18.84 16.27 5.28
N LEU A 68 18.23 15.21 5.82
CA LEU A 68 17.07 15.33 6.70
C LEU A 68 17.42 16.03 8.03
N GLU A 69 18.60 15.73 8.62
CA GLU A 69 19.10 16.44 9.81
C GLU A 69 19.39 17.92 9.53
N LYS A 70 19.89 18.25 8.33
CA LYS A 70 20.00 19.64 7.89
C LYS A 70 18.62 20.30 7.79
N ALA A 71 17.64 19.64 7.17
CA ALA A 71 16.28 20.16 7.04
C ALA A 71 15.66 20.47 8.42
N LYS A 72 15.82 19.55 9.38
CA LYS A 72 15.38 19.74 10.77
C LYS A 72 16.04 20.93 11.46
N ARG A 73 17.33 21.18 11.21
CA ARG A 73 18.03 22.35 11.76
C ARG A 73 17.49 23.67 11.21
N PHE A 74 17.16 23.72 9.92
CA PHE A 74 16.57 24.93 9.34
C PHE A 74 15.14 25.14 9.83
N SER A 75 14.32 24.08 9.84
CA SER A 75 12.90 24.18 10.18
C SER A 75 12.45 23.05 11.11
N PRO A 76 12.71 23.16 12.42
CA PRO A 76 12.42 22.10 13.38
C PRO A 76 10.93 21.88 13.65
N ASN A 77 10.06 22.78 13.22
CA ASN A 77 8.60 22.69 13.37
C ASN A 77 7.88 22.53 12.02
N LEU A 78 8.60 22.14 10.96
CA LEU A 78 8.00 21.87 9.66
C LEU A 78 7.53 20.41 9.60
N VAL A 79 6.23 20.19 9.38
CA VAL A 79 5.59 18.86 9.35
C VAL A 79 6.33 17.91 8.40
N GLN A 80 6.66 18.40 7.21
CA GLN A 80 7.29 17.64 6.13
C GLN A 80 8.67 17.10 6.51
N VAL A 81 9.39 17.74 7.44
CA VAL A 81 10.68 17.23 7.96
C VAL A 81 10.46 15.90 8.65
N TYR A 82 9.49 15.82 9.56
CA TYR A 82 9.22 14.60 10.33
C TYR A 82 8.54 13.53 9.48
N THR A 83 7.69 13.92 8.52
CA THR A 83 7.14 12.99 7.53
C THR A 83 8.25 12.38 6.66
N ALA A 84 9.28 13.15 6.31
CA ALA A 84 10.44 12.65 5.58
C ALA A 84 11.34 11.74 6.45
N PHE A 85 11.53 12.05 7.73
CA PHE A 85 12.18 11.12 8.68
C PHE A 85 11.40 9.81 8.82
N ALA A 86 10.08 9.88 8.89
CA ALA A 86 9.24 8.68 8.98
C ALA A 86 9.42 7.79 7.75
N HIS A 87 9.47 8.39 6.55
CA HIS A 87 9.76 7.66 5.32
C HIS A 87 11.18 7.08 5.29
N TYR A 88 12.16 7.82 5.80
CA TYR A 88 13.53 7.34 5.96
C TYR A 88 13.57 6.10 6.85
N TYR A 89 12.99 6.17 8.05
CA TYR A 89 12.96 5.08 9.01
C TYR A 89 12.20 3.85 8.51
N ASP A 90 11.07 4.04 7.80
CA ASP A 90 10.36 2.96 7.11
C ASP A 90 11.27 2.25 6.08
N THR A 91 12.06 3.03 5.33
CA THR A 91 12.92 2.49 4.27
C THR A 91 14.12 1.71 4.82
N VAL A 92 14.61 2.08 6.01
CA VAL A 92 15.73 1.37 6.69
C VAL A 92 15.26 0.34 7.72
N ASP A 93 13.98 -0.02 7.70
CA ASP A 93 13.35 -1.03 8.57
C ASP A 93 13.37 -0.70 10.08
N GLU A 94 13.38 0.59 10.42
CA GLU A 94 13.29 1.11 11.78
C GLU A 94 11.84 1.55 12.10
N ALA A 95 10.91 0.58 12.14
CA ALA A 95 9.47 0.82 12.19
C ALA A 95 8.99 1.64 13.43
N GLU A 96 9.63 1.47 14.58
CA GLU A 96 9.29 2.22 15.79
C GLU A 96 9.63 3.70 15.65
N LEU A 97 10.82 4.01 15.12
CA LEU A 97 11.24 5.39 14.85
C LEU A 97 10.39 6.03 13.76
N ALA A 98 9.97 5.26 12.76
CA ALA A 98 9.03 5.74 11.74
C ALA A 98 7.69 6.14 12.36
N THR A 99 7.16 5.32 13.27
CA THR A 99 5.92 5.60 14.01
C THR A 99 6.05 6.89 14.82
N GLN A 100 7.13 7.02 15.60
CA GLN A 100 7.40 8.22 16.41
C GLN A 100 7.51 9.48 15.54
N ALA A 101 8.16 9.38 14.36
CA ALA A 101 8.30 10.50 13.44
C ALA A 101 6.94 10.91 12.83
N TYR A 102 6.08 9.96 12.46
CA TYR A 102 4.71 10.28 12.02
C TYR A 102 3.88 10.93 13.12
N GLU A 103 3.95 10.41 14.35
CA GLU A 103 3.23 10.97 15.50
C GLU A 103 3.73 12.38 15.83
N HIS A 104 5.05 12.61 15.74
CA HIS A 104 5.61 13.95 15.91
C HIS A 104 5.15 14.91 14.81
N ALA A 105 5.14 14.48 13.54
CA ALA A 105 4.62 15.27 12.44
C ALA A 105 3.15 15.69 12.69
N LEU A 106 2.32 14.75 13.13
CA LEU A 106 0.90 14.97 13.44
C LEU A 106 0.66 15.72 14.76
N SER A 107 1.68 15.84 15.61
CA SER A 107 1.63 16.71 16.80
C SER A 107 1.85 18.18 16.46
N ILE A 108 2.57 18.45 15.37
CA ILE A 108 2.77 19.81 14.81
C ILE A 108 1.50 20.25 14.07
N ASP A 109 1.00 19.41 13.17
CA ASP A 109 -0.26 19.62 12.48
C ASP A 109 -1.05 18.30 12.39
N ASN A 110 -2.14 18.21 13.15
CA ASN A 110 -2.98 17.02 13.19
C ASN A 110 -3.92 16.89 11.98
N GLN A 111 -3.95 17.88 11.09
CA GLN A 111 -4.76 17.92 9.86
C GLN A 111 -3.90 17.94 8.59
N ASP A 112 -2.60 17.62 8.66
CA ASP A 112 -1.80 17.44 7.44
C ASP A 112 -2.23 16.15 6.71
N ALA A 113 -3.03 16.32 5.65
CA ALA A 113 -3.66 15.23 4.92
C ALA A 113 -2.62 14.28 4.27
N ASP A 114 -1.52 14.83 3.76
CA ASP A 114 -0.46 14.05 3.15
C ASP A 114 0.23 13.14 4.18
N THR A 115 0.52 13.66 5.36
CA THR A 115 1.10 12.90 6.47
C THR A 115 0.13 11.85 6.99
N LEU A 116 -1.17 12.16 7.12
CA LEU A 116 -2.19 11.17 7.48
C LEU A 116 -2.29 10.02 6.47
N ASN A 117 -2.32 10.33 5.17
CA ASN A 117 -2.33 9.29 4.13
C ASN A 117 -1.03 8.48 4.16
N ASN A 118 0.14 9.12 4.25
CA ASN A 118 1.44 8.46 4.28
C ASN A 118 1.57 7.55 5.52
N TYR A 119 1.13 8.01 6.68
CA TYR A 119 1.09 7.20 7.89
C TYR A 119 0.16 6.00 7.73
N GLY A 120 -0.99 6.19 7.10
CA GLY A 120 -1.87 5.09 6.72
C GLY A 120 -1.18 4.05 5.83
N VAL A 121 -0.43 4.49 4.81
CA VAL A 121 0.30 3.58 3.91
C VAL A 121 1.36 2.79 4.68
N PHE A 122 2.11 3.47 5.55
CA PHE A 122 3.09 2.85 6.44
C PHE A 122 2.47 1.78 7.34
N LEU A 123 1.37 2.11 8.03
CA LEU A 123 0.63 1.19 8.89
C LEU A 123 0.16 -0.05 8.10
N CYS A 124 -0.26 0.16 6.86
CA CYS A 124 -0.70 -0.93 6.00
C CYS A 124 0.44 -1.90 5.63
N ARG A 125 1.63 -1.37 5.33
CA ARG A 125 2.84 -2.20 5.08
C ARG A 125 3.17 -3.06 6.29
N HIS A 126 2.97 -2.53 7.49
CA HIS A 126 3.15 -3.20 8.77
C HIS A 126 1.94 -4.02 9.25
N LYS A 127 1.00 -4.35 8.34
CA LYS A 127 -0.19 -5.18 8.60
C LYS A 127 -1.16 -4.61 9.65
N LYS A 128 -1.03 -3.34 10.04
CA LYS A 128 -1.95 -2.62 10.94
C LYS A 128 -3.14 -2.07 10.16
N TYR A 129 -3.90 -2.94 9.50
CA TYR A 129 -4.91 -2.57 8.49
C TYR A 129 -6.01 -1.64 9.00
N ALA A 130 -6.55 -1.89 10.20
CA ALA A 130 -7.60 -1.05 10.77
C ALA A 130 -7.11 0.37 11.12
N ALA A 131 -5.89 0.47 11.67
CA ALA A 131 -5.26 1.76 11.94
C ALA A 131 -4.93 2.51 10.64
N ALA A 132 -4.46 1.80 9.62
CA ALA A 132 -4.21 2.34 8.29
C ALA A 132 -5.47 2.95 7.68
N GLU A 133 -6.59 2.21 7.72
CA GLU A 133 -7.89 2.67 7.22
C GLU A 133 -8.33 3.95 7.93
N LYS A 134 -8.19 4.00 9.26
CA LYS A 134 -8.53 5.19 10.06
C LYS A 134 -7.71 6.42 9.64
N MET A 135 -6.41 6.29 9.43
CA MET A 135 -5.55 7.43 9.06
C MET A 135 -5.85 7.95 7.64
N MET A 136 -6.01 7.05 6.65
CA MET A 136 -6.35 7.46 5.28
C MET A 136 -7.75 8.08 5.18
N LEU A 137 -8.74 7.57 5.92
CA LEU A 137 -10.08 8.17 5.96
C LEU A 137 -10.07 9.56 6.61
N LYS A 138 -9.22 9.79 7.61
CA LYS A 138 -8.99 11.14 8.16
C LYS A 138 -8.39 12.07 7.10
N ALA A 139 -7.40 11.60 6.32
CA ALA A 139 -6.83 12.38 5.22
C ALA A 139 -7.91 12.81 4.21
N ILE A 140 -8.77 11.87 3.81
CA ILE A 140 -9.85 12.09 2.84
C ILE A 140 -10.91 13.06 3.36
N ALA A 141 -11.13 13.12 4.68
CA ALA A 141 -12.12 14.01 5.29
C ALA A 141 -11.68 15.49 5.30
N ILE A 142 -10.42 15.79 4.98
CA ILE A 142 -9.89 17.16 4.96
C ILE A 142 -10.31 17.85 3.64
N PRO A 143 -11.07 18.97 3.68
CA PRO A 143 -11.64 19.58 2.48
C PRO A 143 -10.61 20.05 1.44
N SER A 144 -9.42 20.49 1.87
CA SER A 144 -8.35 20.98 1.00
C SER A 144 -7.52 19.86 0.36
N TYR A 145 -7.78 18.60 0.70
CA TYR A 145 -6.96 17.49 0.24
C TYR A 145 -7.22 17.14 -1.22
N ILE A 146 -6.18 17.20 -2.05
CA ILE A 146 -6.29 17.02 -3.50
C ILE A 146 -6.07 15.57 -3.96
N LEU A 147 -5.38 14.74 -3.17
CA LEU A 147 -5.00 13.36 -3.54
C LEU A 147 -6.05 12.32 -3.11
N VAL A 148 -7.32 12.71 -3.05
CA VAL A 148 -8.44 11.86 -2.57
C VAL A 148 -8.54 10.54 -3.35
N ALA A 149 -8.48 10.59 -4.69
CA ALA A 149 -8.55 9.39 -5.52
C ALA A 149 -7.39 8.42 -5.24
N GLN A 150 -6.19 8.94 -5.00
CA GLN A 150 -5.02 8.14 -4.66
C GLN A 150 -5.12 7.53 -3.26
N SER A 151 -5.63 8.29 -2.28
CA SER A 151 -5.91 7.76 -0.94
C SER A 151 -6.95 6.64 -0.95
N TYR A 152 -8.01 6.76 -1.75
CA TYR A 152 -8.97 5.67 -1.94
C TYR A 152 -8.35 4.43 -2.62
N GLU A 153 -7.45 4.61 -3.60
CA GLU A 153 -6.70 3.48 -4.16
C GLU A 153 -5.80 2.82 -3.10
N ASN A 154 -5.07 3.61 -2.30
CA ASN A 154 -4.24 3.10 -1.21
C ASN A 154 -5.06 2.30 -0.20
N LEU A 155 -6.24 2.80 0.17
CA LEU A 155 -7.21 2.11 1.01
C LEU A 155 -7.61 0.76 0.38
N ALA A 156 -8.00 0.75 -0.89
CA ALA A 156 -8.40 -0.47 -1.55
C ALA A 156 -7.28 -1.52 -1.58
N LEU A 157 -6.07 -1.12 -1.96
CA LEU A 157 -4.89 -1.98 -1.96
C LEU A 157 -4.60 -2.53 -0.55
N CYS A 158 -4.81 -1.70 0.47
CA CYS A 158 -4.67 -2.11 1.85
C CYS A 158 -5.70 -3.17 2.26
N GLN A 159 -6.96 -2.97 1.88
CA GLN A 159 -8.04 -3.91 2.14
C GLN A 159 -7.87 -5.22 1.38
N LEU A 160 -7.30 -5.21 0.16
CA LEU A 160 -6.92 -6.45 -0.54
C LEU A 160 -5.89 -7.26 0.25
N LYS A 161 -4.86 -6.61 0.83
CA LYS A 161 -3.89 -7.27 1.72
C LYS A 161 -4.54 -7.81 2.99
N ALA A 162 -5.56 -7.11 3.50
CA ALA A 162 -6.37 -7.54 4.64
C ALA A 162 -7.41 -8.62 4.29
N LYS A 163 -7.48 -9.07 3.02
CA LYS A 163 -8.49 -10.02 2.50
C LYS A 163 -9.94 -9.52 2.63
N GLN A 164 -10.13 -8.19 2.69
CA GLN A 164 -11.43 -7.52 2.76
C GLN A 164 -11.87 -7.08 1.36
N PHE A 165 -12.26 -8.05 0.53
CA PHE A 165 -12.51 -7.84 -0.90
C PHE A 165 -13.66 -6.87 -1.20
N ASP A 166 -14.74 -6.90 -0.40
CA ASP A 166 -15.88 -6.01 -0.62
C ASP A 166 -15.52 -4.55 -0.34
N LYS A 167 -14.83 -4.29 0.78
CA LYS A 167 -14.30 -2.96 1.09
C LYS A 167 -13.33 -2.48 0.01
N ALA A 168 -12.45 -3.36 -0.47
CA ALA A 168 -11.50 -3.02 -1.53
C ALA A 168 -12.22 -2.58 -2.81
N GLN A 169 -13.29 -3.28 -3.19
CA GLN A 169 -14.09 -2.89 -4.34
C GLN A 169 -14.73 -1.51 -4.13
N THR A 170 -15.39 -1.28 -3.00
CA THR A 170 -16.02 0.02 -2.68
C THR A 170 -15.00 1.17 -2.72
N TYR A 171 -13.80 0.97 -2.20
CA TYR A 171 -12.76 2.00 -2.24
C TYR A 171 -12.22 2.23 -3.66
N LEU A 172 -12.09 1.19 -4.50
CA LEU A 172 -11.74 1.39 -5.92
C LEU A 172 -12.83 2.13 -6.69
N GLU A 173 -14.11 1.83 -6.42
CA GLU A 173 -15.24 2.54 -7.02
C GLU A 173 -15.18 4.03 -6.66
N LYS A 174 -14.93 4.36 -5.39
CA LYS A 174 -14.72 5.75 -4.95
C LYS A 174 -13.51 6.39 -5.60
N ALA A 175 -12.38 5.70 -5.70
CA ALA A 175 -11.18 6.20 -6.38
C ALA A 175 -11.48 6.56 -7.84
N ILE A 176 -12.20 5.69 -8.56
CA ILE A 176 -12.61 5.88 -9.94
C ILE A 176 -13.66 7.01 -10.05
N ALA A 177 -14.56 7.16 -9.09
CA ALA A 177 -15.52 8.27 -9.08
C ALA A 177 -14.83 9.63 -8.97
N HIS A 178 -13.79 9.74 -8.13
CA HIS A 178 -12.99 10.98 -8.01
C HIS A 178 -12.06 11.21 -9.22
N SER A 179 -11.55 10.15 -9.84
CA SER A 179 -10.68 10.27 -11.02
C SER A 179 -11.00 9.16 -12.06
N PRO A 180 -11.98 9.40 -12.96
CA PRO A 180 -12.51 8.37 -13.86
C PRO A 180 -11.50 7.77 -14.85
N ASN A 181 -10.45 8.53 -15.16
CA ASN A 181 -9.40 8.17 -16.12
C ASN A 181 -8.07 7.83 -15.43
N ARG A 182 -8.08 7.56 -14.11
CA ARG A 182 -6.87 7.17 -13.39
C ARG A 182 -6.51 5.72 -13.74
N ALA A 183 -5.54 5.56 -14.63
CA ALA A 183 -5.14 4.26 -15.17
C ALA A 183 -4.80 3.23 -14.08
N SER A 184 -4.11 3.62 -13.01
CA SER A 184 -3.80 2.69 -11.92
C SER A 184 -5.06 2.18 -11.20
N SER A 185 -6.04 3.03 -10.92
CA SER A 185 -7.29 2.63 -10.27
C SER A 185 -8.10 1.68 -11.15
N LEU A 186 -8.12 1.95 -12.47
CA LEU A 186 -8.77 1.09 -13.46
C LEU A 186 -8.07 -0.28 -13.55
N LEU A 187 -6.74 -0.32 -13.54
CA LEU A 187 -5.94 -1.54 -13.52
C LEU A 187 -6.21 -2.37 -12.25
N GLN A 188 -6.26 -1.73 -11.07
CA GLN A 188 -6.56 -2.44 -9.82
C GLN A 188 -8.00 -2.97 -9.80
N MET A 189 -8.96 -2.23 -10.35
CA MET A 189 -10.33 -2.72 -10.51
C MET A 189 -10.42 -3.88 -11.49
N MET A 190 -9.77 -3.79 -12.65
CA MET A 190 -9.67 -4.89 -13.62
C MET A 190 -9.10 -6.15 -12.95
N ARG A 191 -8.03 -6.02 -12.17
CA ARG A 191 -7.40 -7.11 -11.42
C ARG A 191 -8.32 -7.71 -10.36
N LEU A 192 -9.09 -6.90 -9.65
CA LEU A 192 -10.07 -7.37 -8.68
C LEU A 192 -11.23 -8.12 -9.37
N GLN A 193 -11.77 -7.60 -10.47
CA GLN A 193 -12.86 -8.27 -11.20
C GLN A 193 -12.39 -9.59 -11.83
N TYR A 194 -11.16 -9.64 -12.33
CA TYR A 194 -10.52 -10.89 -12.75
C TYR A 194 -10.47 -11.92 -11.61
N ALA A 195 -10.04 -11.50 -10.42
CA ALA A 195 -9.97 -12.37 -9.24
C ALA A 195 -11.35 -12.87 -8.80
N LYS A 196 -12.39 -12.06 -8.97
CA LYS A 196 -13.80 -12.42 -8.71
C LYS A 196 -14.43 -13.30 -9.80
N SER A 197 -13.67 -13.68 -10.83
CA SER A 197 -14.14 -14.39 -12.03
C SER A 197 -15.20 -13.63 -12.85
N ASP A 198 -15.41 -12.33 -12.60
CA ASP A 198 -16.23 -11.47 -13.44
C ASP A 198 -15.38 -10.92 -14.59
N TYR A 199 -15.11 -11.80 -15.55
CA TYR A 199 -14.30 -11.48 -16.71
C TYR A 199 -14.95 -10.42 -17.61
N LYS A 200 -16.28 -10.29 -17.58
CA LYS A 200 -16.99 -9.29 -18.38
C LYS A 200 -16.77 -7.89 -17.83
N SER A 201 -16.88 -7.72 -16.52
CA SER A 201 -16.53 -6.46 -15.85
C SER A 201 -15.03 -6.16 -15.98
N ALA A 202 -14.17 -7.18 -15.82
CA ALA A 202 -12.72 -7.02 -16.01
C ALA A 202 -12.39 -6.48 -17.42
N GLN A 203 -13.02 -7.02 -18.46
CA GLN A 203 -12.89 -6.53 -19.84
C GLN A 203 -13.37 -5.07 -20.00
N THR A 204 -14.47 -4.68 -19.34
CA THR A 204 -14.94 -3.29 -19.36
C THR A 204 -13.90 -2.34 -18.77
N TYR A 205 -13.29 -2.70 -17.64
CA TYR A 205 -12.22 -1.90 -17.03
C TYR A 205 -10.93 -1.91 -17.85
N LEU A 206 -10.60 -3.01 -18.54
CA LEU A 206 -9.51 -3.06 -19.52
C LEU A 206 -9.70 -1.99 -20.59
N TYR A 207 -10.86 -1.94 -21.25
CA TYR A 207 -11.10 -0.93 -22.30
C TYR A 207 -11.04 0.50 -21.78
N ARG A 208 -11.49 0.74 -20.55
CA ARG A 208 -11.34 2.05 -19.91
C ARG A 208 -9.87 2.37 -19.62
N TYR A 209 -9.10 1.40 -19.15
CA TYR A 209 -7.67 1.53 -18.90
C TYR A 209 -6.94 1.89 -20.19
N GLU A 210 -7.18 1.15 -21.28
CA GLU A 210 -6.59 1.38 -22.60
C GLU A 210 -6.86 2.78 -23.15
N LYS A 211 -8.08 3.30 -22.94
CA LYS A 211 -8.44 4.67 -23.32
C LYS A 211 -7.77 5.73 -22.44
N SER A 212 -7.43 5.39 -21.20
CA SER A 212 -6.92 6.33 -20.19
C SER A 212 -5.40 6.42 -20.16
N THR A 213 -4.67 5.48 -20.74
CA THR A 213 -3.20 5.50 -20.78
C THR A 213 -2.66 5.31 -22.19
N ARG A 214 -1.60 6.07 -22.52
CA ARG A 214 -0.76 5.84 -23.72
C ARG A 214 0.44 4.93 -23.43
N ARG A 215 0.68 4.63 -22.14
CA ARG A 215 1.81 3.85 -21.66
C ARG A 215 1.27 2.60 -21.00
N PHE A 216 1.19 1.54 -21.79
CA PHE A 216 0.95 0.20 -21.28
C PHE A 216 2.11 -0.27 -20.39
N ASN A 217 1.84 -1.21 -19.49
CA ASN A 217 2.87 -1.96 -18.78
C ASN A 217 2.68 -3.47 -19.02
N ALA A 218 3.72 -4.26 -18.74
CA ALA A 218 3.71 -5.69 -18.99
C ALA A 218 2.60 -6.43 -18.20
N GLU A 219 2.39 -6.03 -16.94
CA GLU A 219 1.35 -6.56 -16.05
C GLU A 219 -0.06 -6.43 -16.67
N ALA A 220 -0.42 -5.25 -17.17
CA ALA A 220 -1.74 -5.01 -17.75
C ALA A 220 -1.98 -5.86 -19.01
N LEU A 221 -0.96 -6.03 -19.86
CA LEU A 221 -1.07 -6.87 -21.06
C LEU A 221 -1.18 -8.36 -20.71
N ALA A 222 -0.43 -8.82 -19.70
CA ALA A 222 -0.53 -10.18 -19.21
C ALA A 222 -1.91 -10.47 -18.60
N LEU A 223 -2.46 -9.51 -17.85
CA LEU A 223 -3.81 -9.62 -17.29
C LEU A 223 -4.88 -9.58 -18.39
N ALA A 224 -4.73 -8.74 -19.42
CA ALA A 224 -5.61 -8.74 -20.59
C ALA A 224 -5.60 -10.10 -21.31
N PHE A 225 -4.43 -10.69 -21.54
CA PHE A 225 -4.30 -12.05 -22.06
C PHE A 225 -5.13 -13.03 -21.23
N LYS A 226 -4.99 -13.01 -19.90
CA LYS A 226 -5.69 -13.93 -19.00
C LYS A 226 -7.21 -13.72 -19.00
N ILE A 227 -7.68 -12.48 -19.08
CA ILE A 227 -9.12 -12.16 -19.16
C ILE A 227 -9.71 -12.82 -20.41
N PHE A 228 -9.12 -12.59 -21.60
CA PHE A 228 -9.65 -13.15 -22.84
C PHE A 228 -9.47 -14.67 -22.94
N ALA A 229 -8.38 -15.21 -22.39
CA ALA A 229 -8.17 -16.66 -22.32
C ALA A 229 -9.26 -17.34 -21.46
N LYS A 230 -9.61 -16.76 -20.31
CA LYS A 230 -10.68 -17.27 -19.43
C LYS A 230 -12.08 -17.12 -20.04
N GLN A 231 -12.28 -16.15 -20.93
CA GLN A 231 -13.51 -16.02 -21.73
C GLN A 231 -13.56 -16.99 -22.93
N GLY A 232 -12.51 -17.77 -23.19
CA GLY A 232 -12.42 -18.66 -24.36
C GLY A 232 -12.03 -17.95 -25.66
N ASN A 233 -11.78 -16.64 -25.64
CA ASN A 233 -11.36 -15.88 -26.82
C ASN A 233 -9.84 -15.97 -27.03
N LYS A 234 -9.40 -17.16 -27.47
CA LYS A 234 -7.98 -17.48 -27.67
C LYS A 234 -7.29 -16.58 -28.69
N ALA A 235 -8.01 -16.13 -29.73
CA ALA A 235 -7.45 -15.27 -30.77
C ALA A 235 -7.06 -13.90 -30.20
N ILE A 236 -7.98 -13.25 -29.46
CA ILE A 236 -7.69 -11.96 -28.81
C ILE A 236 -6.62 -12.12 -27.74
N ALA A 237 -6.69 -13.18 -26.93
CA ALA A 237 -5.65 -13.46 -25.94
C ALA A 237 -4.26 -13.52 -26.59
N LYS A 238 -4.10 -14.30 -27.66
CA LYS A 238 -2.83 -14.41 -28.40
C LYS A 238 -2.33 -13.06 -28.93
N ASN A 239 -3.23 -12.15 -29.36
CA ASN A 239 -2.84 -10.80 -29.77
C ASN A 239 -2.21 -10.00 -28.61
N TYR A 240 -2.80 -10.05 -27.41
CA TYR A 240 -2.22 -9.42 -26.21
C TYR A 240 -0.88 -10.05 -25.82
N GLY A 241 -0.75 -11.38 -25.92
CA GLY A 241 0.52 -12.08 -25.68
C GLY A 241 1.62 -11.67 -26.66
N ASN A 242 1.30 -11.55 -27.95
CA ASN A 242 2.23 -11.06 -28.97
C ASN A 242 2.63 -9.60 -28.72
N MET A 243 1.67 -8.76 -28.36
CA MET A 243 1.92 -7.35 -28.01
C MET A 243 2.83 -7.25 -26.78
N LEU A 244 2.62 -8.08 -25.76
CA LEU A 244 3.45 -8.17 -24.57
C LEU A 244 4.91 -8.50 -24.92
N VAL A 245 5.16 -9.52 -25.74
CA VAL A 245 6.52 -9.88 -26.16
C VAL A 245 7.16 -8.79 -26.99
N LYS A 246 6.40 -8.15 -27.90
CA LYS A 246 6.91 -7.10 -28.79
C LYS A 246 7.28 -5.83 -28.03
N MET A 247 6.43 -5.40 -27.10
CA MET A 247 6.61 -4.14 -26.37
C MET A 247 7.52 -4.28 -25.15
N PHE A 248 7.49 -5.44 -24.49
CA PHE A 248 8.21 -5.67 -23.23
C PHE A 248 9.05 -6.96 -23.25
N PRO A 249 9.93 -7.18 -24.23
CA PRO A 249 10.65 -8.45 -24.41
C PRO A 249 11.51 -8.87 -23.22
N ARG A 250 11.94 -7.92 -22.38
CA ARG A 250 12.76 -8.17 -21.19
C ARG A 250 11.96 -8.38 -19.90
N SER A 251 10.64 -8.11 -19.93
CA SER A 251 9.76 -8.24 -18.77
C SER A 251 9.65 -9.69 -18.31
N PHE A 252 9.27 -9.88 -17.04
CA PHE A 252 9.02 -11.21 -16.49
C PHE A 252 7.84 -11.87 -17.20
N GLU A 253 6.77 -11.12 -17.41
CA GLU A 253 5.53 -11.55 -18.04
C GLU A 253 5.76 -12.00 -19.48
N ALA A 254 6.53 -11.26 -20.28
CA ALA A 254 6.85 -11.68 -21.65
C ALA A 254 7.63 -12.99 -21.68
N LYS A 255 8.59 -13.17 -20.75
CA LYS A 255 9.36 -14.42 -20.64
C LYS A 255 8.45 -15.59 -20.22
N GLN A 256 7.52 -15.36 -19.29
CA GLN A 256 6.53 -16.37 -18.89
C GLN A 256 5.60 -16.72 -20.06
N TYR A 257 5.13 -15.74 -20.82
CA TYR A 257 4.32 -16.00 -22.00
C TYR A 257 5.02 -16.91 -23.01
N ILE A 258 6.30 -16.66 -23.31
CA ILE A 258 7.08 -17.51 -24.22
C ILE A 258 7.29 -18.92 -23.65
N LEU A 259 7.51 -19.03 -22.34
CA LEU A 259 7.86 -20.29 -21.69
C LEU A 259 6.64 -21.21 -21.49
N ASN A 260 5.50 -20.66 -21.08
CA ASN A 260 4.33 -21.43 -20.62
C ASN A 260 2.99 -20.73 -20.89
N GLU A 261 2.94 -19.78 -21.83
CA GLU A 261 1.73 -19.02 -22.19
C GLU A 261 1.04 -18.34 -20.99
N LEU A 262 1.82 -17.76 -20.08
CA LEU A 262 1.32 -17.08 -18.86
C LEU A 262 0.48 -18.03 -17.99
N TYR A 263 0.98 -19.24 -17.77
CA TYR A 263 0.33 -20.24 -16.91
C TYR A 263 -0.08 -19.63 -15.56
N GLN A 264 0.80 -18.85 -14.95
CA GLN A 264 0.53 -18.10 -13.72
C GLN A 264 1.00 -16.65 -13.81
N ILE A 265 0.19 -15.73 -13.27
CA ILE A 265 0.52 -14.32 -13.05
C ILE A 265 0.13 -13.89 -11.63
N ASP A 266 0.58 -12.72 -11.18
CA ASP A 266 0.28 -12.19 -9.85
C ASP A 266 -1.24 -12.04 -9.57
N ALA A 267 -2.04 -11.80 -10.61
CA ALA A 267 -3.50 -11.73 -10.49
C ALA A 267 -4.16 -13.10 -10.22
N ASP A 268 -3.51 -14.22 -10.61
CA ASP A 268 -4.02 -15.57 -10.29
C ASP A 268 -3.93 -15.84 -8.79
N GLN A 269 -2.88 -15.34 -8.12
CA GLN A 269 -2.76 -15.45 -6.67
C GLN A 269 -3.90 -14.71 -5.95
N LEU A 270 -4.28 -13.52 -6.44
CA LEU A 270 -5.42 -12.79 -5.90
C LEU A 270 -6.74 -13.57 -6.11
N ALA A 271 -6.89 -14.26 -7.25
CA ALA A 271 -8.04 -15.11 -7.54
C ALA A 271 -8.12 -16.34 -6.63
N GLU A 272 -6.98 -16.94 -6.29
CA GLU A 272 -6.89 -18.01 -5.29
C GLU A 272 -7.27 -17.49 -3.89
N ASP A 273 -6.72 -16.34 -3.49
CA ASP A 273 -7.03 -15.72 -2.19
C ASP A 273 -8.54 -15.40 -2.06
N TYR A 274 -9.17 -14.93 -3.14
CA TYR A 274 -10.61 -14.67 -3.19
C TYR A 274 -11.43 -15.96 -3.11
N ARG A 275 -11.04 -17.01 -3.83
CA ARG A 275 -11.70 -18.33 -3.73
C ARG A 275 -11.58 -18.92 -2.32
N PHE A 276 -10.42 -18.77 -1.69
CA PHE A 276 -10.23 -19.17 -0.29
C PHE A 276 -11.13 -18.37 0.65
N PHE A 277 -11.26 -17.05 0.45
CA PHE A 277 -12.19 -16.21 1.22
C PHE A 277 -13.64 -16.69 1.10
N LEU A 278 -14.10 -17.01 -0.12
CA LEU A 278 -15.44 -17.56 -0.33
C LEU A 278 -15.63 -18.93 0.36
N SER A 279 -14.60 -19.78 0.33
CA SER A 279 -14.63 -21.12 0.92
C SER A 279 -14.55 -21.09 2.45
N GLY A 280 -13.78 -20.14 3.01
CA GLY A 280 -13.57 -19.95 4.45
C GLY A 280 -14.75 -19.32 5.19
N GLY A 281 -15.74 -18.77 4.47
CA GLY A 281 -16.98 -18.25 5.03
C GLY A 281 -17.97 -19.32 5.52
N ASN A 282 -17.71 -20.61 5.28
CA ASN A 282 -18.64 -21.70 5.61
C ASN A 282 -18.15 -22.69 6.69
N SER A 283 -17.08 -22.39 7.43
CA SER A 283 -16.71 -23.17 8.62
C SER A 283 -17.23 -22.52 9.91
N LYS A 284 -18.57 -22.41 10.03
CA LYS A 284 -19.38 -22.34 11.27
C LYS A 284 -20.81 -21.89 10.96
N LYS A 285 -21.60 -22.83 10.43
CA LYS A 285 -23.03 -23.02 10.74
C LYS A 285 -23.45 -24.28 9.98
N THR A 286 -23.09 -25.43 10.53
CA THR A 286 -23.89 -26.62 10.28
C THR A 286 -25.31 -26.27 10.74
N LYS A 287 -26.22 -26.00 9.80
CA LYS A 287 -27.65 -26.10 10.10
C LYS A 287 -27.82 -27.55 10.57
N LYS A 288 -27.95 -27.75 11.89
CA LYS A 288 -28.38 -29.03 12.45
C LYS A 288 -29.64 -29.40 11.67
N ARG A 289 -29.55 -30.46 10.86
CA ARG A 289 -30.74 -31.07 10.26
C ARG A 289 -31.51 -31.64 11.43
N VAL A 290 -32.53 -30.91 11.89
CA VAL A 290 -33.48 -31.44 12.86
C VAL A 290 -34.26 -32.51 12.12
N VAL A 291 -33.87 -33.77 12.35
CA VAL A 291 -34.66 -34.92 11.93
C VAL A 291 -35.85 -34.96 12.87
N ILE A 292 -37.01 -34.52 12.37
CA ILE A 292 -38.28 -34.83 13.03
C ILE A 292 -38.50 -36.32 12.79
N LEU A 293 -38.30 -37.12 13.82
CA LEU A 293 -38.71 -38.52 13.82
C LEU A 293 -40.23 -38.54 14.00
N SER A 294 -40.95 -38.77 12.91
CA SER A 294 -42.35 -39.19 12.99
C SER A 294 -42.41 -40.57 13.69
N PRO A 295 -43.35 -40.81 14.61
CA PRO A 295 -43.43 -42.10 15.29
C PRO A 295 -43.70 -43.22 14.28
N GLN A 296 -42.87 -44.26 14.33
CA GLN A 296 -43.13 -45.50 13.62
C GLN A 296 -44.37 -46.18 14.22
N THR A 297 -45.33 -46.47 13.36
CA THR A 297 -46.48 -47.31 13.61
C THR A 297 -46.05 -48.74 13.97
N THR A 298 -46.53 -49.21 15.11
CA THR A 298 -46.48 -50.64 15.49
C THR A 298 -47.51 -51.42 14.68
N ALA A 299 -47.07 -52.58 14.17
CA ALA A 299 -47.81 -53.50 13.33
C ALA A 299 -49.03 -54.15 14.01
N SER A 300 -50.04 -54.55 13.21
CA SER A 300 -50.80 -55.81 13.34
C SER A 300 -51.76 -55.98 12.14
N VAL A 301 -51.48 -56.88 11.18
CA VAL A 301 -52.14 -58.20 10.95
C VAL A 301 -53.38 -58.17 10.02
N THR A 302 -53.20 -58.82 8.87
CA THR A 302 -54.10 -59.60 7.99
C THR A 302 -55.61 -59.29 7.91
N ASN A 303 -56.13 -59.07 6.71
CA ASN A 303 -56.88 -60.06 5.90
C ASN A 303 -57.71 -59.39 4.78
N SER A 304 -57.66 -60.03 3.60
CA SER A 304 -58.74 -60.22 2.63
C SER A 304 -59.64 -59.05 2.16
N SER A 305 -59.71 -58.95 0.82
CA SER A 305 -60.94 -58.93 0.01
C SER A 305 -61.45 -57.59 -0.58
N LEU A 306 -61.68 -57.69 -1.90
CA LEU A 306 -62.82 -57.18 -2.69
C LEU A 306 -62.97 -55.68 -2.97
N SER A 307 -62.65 -55.34 -4.23
CA SER A 307 -63.51 -54.69 -5.24
C SER A 307 -64.62 -53.74 -4.80
N ARG A 308 -64.63 -52.51 -5.36
CA ARG A 308 -65.59 -52.00 -6.38
C ARG A 308 -65.68 -50.46 -6.38
N ASP A 309 -65.93 -49.95 -7.60
CA ASP A 309 -66.58 -48.69 -7.97
C ASP A 309 -65.90 -47.39 -7.49
N GLY A 310 -65.54 -46.42 -8.33
CA GLY A 310 -66.25 -45.91 -9.49
C GLY A 310 -66.55 -44.43 -9.25
N LEU A 311 -66.37 -43.60 -10.29
CA LEU A 311 -66.76 -42.18 -10.43
C LEU A 311 -65.67 -41.11 -10.15
N LYS A 312 -65.13 -40.56 -11.25
CA LYS A 312 -64.84 -39.11 -11.40
C LYS A 312 -66.18 -38.37 -11.60
N PRO A 313 -66.29 -37.02 -11.47
CA PRO A 313 -65.88 -36.12 -12.58
C PRO A 313 -65.60 -34.61 -12.27
N ILE A 314 -65.08 -33.91 -13.30
CA ILE A 314 -65.31 -32.48 -13.74
C ILE A 314 -64.70 -31.32 -12.92
N MET A 315 -63.63 -30.66 -13.41
CA MET A 315 -63.50 -29.46 -14.28
C MET A 315 -63.72 -28.09 -13.59
N ALA A 316 -62.75 -27.18 -13.70
CA ALA A 316 -62.80 -26.00 -14.60
C ALA A 316 -61.71 -24.94 -14.28
N ASN A 317 -60.96 -24.58 -15.34
CA ASN A 317 -60.34 -23.31 -15.78
C ASN A 317 -60.61 -22.04 -14.92
N SER A 318 -59.78 -20.98 -14.90
CA SER A 318 -59.13 -20.23 -15.98
C SER A 318 -58.22 -19.11 -15.39
N VAL A 319 -56.95 -18.98 -15.81
CA VAL A 319 -56.37 -17.97 -16.76
C VAL A 319 -56.14 -16.54 -16.21
N MET A 320 -54.90 -16.04 -16.43
CA MET A 320 -54.38 -14.66 -16.21
C MET A 320 -55.03 -13.59 -17.14
N PRO A 321 -54.66 -12.29 -17.05
CA PRO A 321 -53.64 -11.79 -18.00
C PRO A 321 -52.68 -10.69 -17.46
N THR A 322 -51.70 -10.39 -18.31
CA THR A 322 -50.55 -9.47 -18.22
C THR A 322 -50.83 -8.10 -18.88
N ILE A 323 -49.88 -7.15 -18.75
CA ILE A 323 -49.34 -6.17 -19.76
C ILE A 323 -49.27 -4.69 -19.29
N GLU A 324 -48.02 -4.16 -19.27
CA GLU A 324 -47.41 -2.86 -19.73
C GLU A 324 -48.17 -1.50 -19.57
N GLN A 325 -47.60 -0.28 -19.49
CA GLN A 325 -46.31 0.36 -19.86
C GLN A 325 -46.28 1.82 -19.31
N ALA A 326 -45.08 2.41 -19.13
CA ALA A 326 -44.67 3.84 -19.34
C ALA A 326 -45.50 5.03 -18.73
N THR A 327 -45.01 6.19 -18.22
CA THR A 327 -43.76 6.97 -18.32
C THR A 327 -43.82 8.18 -17.34
N GLU A 328 -42.69 8.49 -16.69
CA GLU A 328 -42.05 9.80 -16.46
C GLU A 328 -42.82 11.16 -16.41
N LEU A 329 -42.65 11.96 -15.32
CA LEU A 329 -41.90 13.25 -15.27
C LEU A 329 -42.08 14.06 -13.94
N LYS A 330 -40.95 14.36 -13.26
CA LYS A 330 -40.42 15.66 -12.71
C LYS A 330 -41.41 16.80 -12.31
N ALA A 331 -41.19 17.67 -11.31
CA ALA A 331 -40.10 17.98 -10.36
C ALA A 331 -40.50 19.13 -9.39
N LYS A 332 -39.63 19.37 -8.38
CA LYS A 332 -39.28 20.64 -7.66
C LYS A 332 -40.21 21.19 -6.54
N SER A 333 -39.62 21.35 -5.35
CA SER A 333 -39.34 22.68 -4.79
C SER A 333 -38.34 22.62 -3.62
N ALA A 334 -37.57 23.69 -3.46
CA ALA A 334 -36.71 24.03 -2.33
C ALA A 334 -37.05 25.48 -1.94
N ASP A 335 -37.13 25.83 -0.65
CA ASP A 335 -36.29 26.86 0.01
C ASP A 335 -36.71 27.13 1.50
N LYS A 336 -35.67 27.31 2.33
CA LYS A 336 -35.46 28.24 3.49
C LYS A 336 -36.32 28.31 4.78
N ASN A 337 -35.60 28.23 5.92
CA ASN A 337 -35.39 29.21 7.03
C ASN A 337 -34.81 28.43 8.26
N LEU A 338 -33.68 28.69 8.93
CA LEU A 338 -32.95 29.82 9.56
C LEU A 338 -33.38 30.18 11.01
N GLU A 339 -32.37 30.15 11.92
CA GLU A 339 -32.24 30.73 13.28
C GLU A 339 -33.06 30.12 14.44
N SER A 340 -32.64 30.06 15.71
CA SER A 340 -31.43 30.37 16.50
C SER A 340 -31.69 29.91 17.96
N ASN A 341 -30.68 29.47 18.73
CA ASN A 341 -30.43 29.90 20.13
C ASN A 341 -29.41 29.04 20.93
N THR A 342 -28.34 29.75 21.29
CA THR A 342 -27.45 29.74 22.46
C THR A 342 -27.96 29.09 23.76
N ARG A 343 -27.08 28.32 24.45
CA ARG A 343 -26.86 28.45 25.91
C ARG A 343 -25.46 27.96 26.34
N LEU A 344 -24.74 28.86 27.00
CA LEU A 344 -23.50 28.68 27.76
C LEU A 344 -23.80 28.28 29.22
N GLN A 345 -22.91 27.49 29.82
CA GLN A 345 -22.43 27.49 31.23
C GLN A 345 -21.56 26.21 31.40
N ASN A 346 -20.21 26.24 31.40
CA ASN A 346 -19.23 26.79 32.34
C ASN A 346 -19.26 26.12 33.74
N ILE A 347 -18.19 25.39 34.11
CA ILE A 347 -17.47 25.35 35.41
C ILE A 347 -16.13 24.58 35.20
N GLN A 348 -15.07 25.38 34.99
CA GLN A 348 -13.73 25.45 35.60
C GLN A 348 -13.06 24.32 36.46
N PRO A 349 -11.71 24.42 36.70
CA PRO A 349 -10.74 23.32 36.59
C PRO A 349 -10.04 22.94 37.92
N VAL A 350 -9.16 21.94 37.89
CA VAL A 350 -8.20 21.65 38.99
C VAL A 350 -6.76 21.76 38.51
N LYS A 351 -5.96 22.38 39.38
CA LYS A 351 -4.62 22.95 39.22
C LYS A 351 -3.52 21.98 39.67
N MET A 352 -2.40 22.09 38.97
CA MET A 352 -0.98 21.79 39.27
C MET A 352 -0.55 21.30 40.66
N LYS A 353 0.48 20.44 40.67
CA LYS A 353 1.64 20.53 41.59
C LYS A 353 2.95 20.25 40.85
N GLU A 354 3.90 21.16 41.02
CA GLU A 354 5.30 21.12 40.58
C GLU A 354 6.23 20.49 41.65
N ALA A 355 7.23 19.74 41.16
CA ALA A 355 8.67 19.69 41.54
C ALA A 355 9.11 19.40 43.02
N PRO A 356 10.35 18.93 43.32
CA PRO A 356 11.61 19.44 42.79
C PRO A 356 12.76 18.45 42.45
N SER A 357 13.72 19.04 41.74
CA SER A 357 15.09 18.67 41.35
C SER A 357 16.02 18.12 42.45
N LYS A 358 16.99 17.27 42.06
CA LYS A 358 18.38 17.29 42.57
C LYS A 358 19.42 17.01 41.46
N LYS A 359 20.45 17.87 41.48
CA LYS A 359 21.79 17.78 40.84
C LYS A 359 22.56 16.52 41.35
N GLN A 360 23.68 16.02 40.81
CA GLN A 360 24.94 16.66 40.39
C GLN A 360 25.95 15.58 39.88
N THR A 361 26.76 15.94 38.87
CA THR A 361 28.23 15.66 38.66
C THR A 361 28.88 14.24 38.57
N SER A 362 29.56 14.05 37.42
CA SER A 362 31.01 13.81 37.22
C SER A 362 31.67 12.41 37.31
N GLN A 363 32.36 12.10 36.19
CA GLN A 363 33.72 11.55 36.01
C GLN A 363 34.02 10.02 35.90
N LYS A 364 34.56 9.71 34.70
CA LYS A 364 35.77 8.91 34.33
C LYS A 364 35.87 7.38 34.50
N GLN A 365 36.37 6.79 33.38
CA GLN A 365 37.19 5.57 33.22
C GLN A 365 36.49 4.24 33.56
N SER A 366 36.69 3.09 32.91
CA SER A 366 37.67 2.57 31.94
C SER A 366 37.20 1.17 31.49
N ASN A 367 37.70 0.73 30.32
CA ASN A 367 37.96 -0.66 29.91
C ASN A 367 36.85 -1.71 29.63
N GLU A 368 37.09 -2.36 28.47
CA GLU A 368 37.00 -3.79 28.16
C GLU A 368 35.67 -4.48 27.78
N LYS A 369 35.58 -4.71 26.46
CA LYS A 369 35.30 -5.96 25.73
C LYS A 369 34.63 -7.16 26.47
N ARG A 370 33.41 -7.40 25.96
CA ARG A 370 32.84 -8.67 25.41
C ARG A 370 32.21 -9.73 26.36
N PRO A 371 31.24 -10.50 25.82
CA PRO A 371 30.06 -10.97 26.53
C PRO A 371 30.15 -12.43 27.02
N LEU A 372 29.29 -12.76 27.99
CA LEU A 372 29.04 -14.11 28.48
C LEU A 372 28.11 -14.91 27.56
N GLU A 373 28.52 -16.14 27.29
CA GLU A 373 27.79 -17.22 26.63
C GLU A 373 26.75 -17.88 27.55
N ILE A 374 25.83 -18.56 26.87
CA ILE A 374 24.78 -19.45 27.38
C ILE A 374 25.40 -20.79 27.83
N MET A 375 24.99 -21.28 28.99
CA MET A 375 25.28 -22.63 29.50
C MET A 375 24.42 -23.69 28.81
N ALA A 376 25.01 -24.85 28.46
CA ALA A 376 24.63 -26.17 29.01
C ALA A 376 25.33 -27.34 28.29
N GLY A 377 25.96 -28.23 29.07
CA GLY A 377 25.95 -29.69 28.84
C GLY A 377 27.22 -30.35 28.30
N GLU A 378 28.19 -30.64 29.17
CA GLU A 378 29.33 -31.52 28.89
C GLU A 378 28.98 -33.00 29.15
N ALA A 379 29.40 -33.89 28.23
CA ALA A 379 29.69 -35.30 28.51
C ALA A 379 31.13 -35.58 28.00
N GLN A 380 32.01 -36.00 28.91
CA GLN A 380 33.44 -36.24 28.66
C GLN A 380 33.69 -37.62 28.03
N ILE A 381 34.46 -37.65 26.93
CA ILE A 381 35.33 -38.77 26.55
C ILE A 381 36.67 -38.19 26.07
N LYS A 382 37.78 -38.72 26.61
CA LYS A 382 39.17 -38.29 26.34
C LYS A 382 39.68 -38.75 24.97
N GLN A 383 40.11 -37.75 24.20
CA GLN A 383 41.21 -37.68 23.21
C GLN A 383 41.65 -38.94 22.44
N GLU A 384 41.44 -38.88 21.12
CA GLU A 384 42.46 -39.17 20.11
C GLU A 384 42.37 -38.11 18.99
N LYS A 385 43.52 -37.57 18.59
CA LYS A 385 43.66 -36.49 17.61
C LYS A 385 43.27 -36.96 16.20
N ASN A 386 42.13 -36.51 15.70
CA ASN A 386 41.94 -36.06 14.32
C ASN A 386 40.52 -35.50 14.14
N SER A 387 40.38 -34.18 14.15
CA SER A 387 39.12 -33.53 13.75
C SER A 387 39.42 -32.32 12.87
N THR A 388 39.35 -32.56 11.57
CA THR A 388 39.18 -31.54 10.52
C THR A 388 38.07 -30.58 10.93
N LEU A 389 38.33 -29.26 10.92
CA LEU A 389 37.28 -28.25 11.09
C LEU A 389 36.23 -28.45 9.99
N MET A 390 35.08 -29.03 10.33
CA MET A 390 33.92 -29.04 9.44
C MET A 390 33.20 -27.70 9.57
N VAL A 391 33.52 -26.78 8.66
CA VAL A 391 32.71 -25.57 8.44
C VAL A 391 31.36 -26.02 7.86
N SER A 392 30.30 -26.01 8.67
CA SER A 392 28.95 -26.32 8.19
C SER A 392 28.43 -25.15 7.35
N LEU A 393 28.46 -25.30 6.04
CA LEU A 393 27.90 -24.30 5.11
C LEU A 393 26.37 -24.31 5.21
N PRO A 394 25.70 -23.14 5.16
CA PRO A 394 24.25 -23.08 5.09
C PRO A 394 23.75 -23.77 3.81
N ILE A 395 22.78 -24.67 3.97
CA ILE A 395 22.15 -25.44 2.89
C ILE A 395 20.64 -25.23 2.88
N HIS A 396 20.02 -25.48 1.73
CA HIS A 396 18.58 -25.51 1.55
C HIS A 396 18.18 -26.79 0.83
N VAL A 397 17.14 -27.47 1.33
CA VAL A 397 16.56 -28.66 0.70
C VAL A 397 15.37 -28.23 -0.15
N VAL A 398 15.41 -28.54 -1.44
CA VAL A 398 14.39 -28.17 -2.42
C VAL A 398 13.06 -28.83 -2.07
N ILE A 399 12.01 -28.05 -1.88
CA ILE A 399 10.64 -28.51 -1.63
C ILE A 399 9.75 -28.36 -2.87
N GLN A 400 8.52 -28.90 -2.78
CA GLN A 400 7.53 -28.75 -3.84
C GLN A 400 7.25 -27.26 -4.12
N SER A 401 7.28 -26.89 -5.40
CA SER A 401 7.15 -25.50 -5.91
C SER A 401 8.40 -24.62 -5.81
N ASP A 402 9.55 -25.15 -5.41
CA ASP A 402 10.81 -24.42 -5.50
C ASP A 402 11.37 -24.35 -6.93
N SER A 403 11.93 -23.19 -7.26
CA SER A 403 12.75 -22.94 -8.43
C SER A 403 14.04 -22.25 -8.01
N LEU A 404 15.08 -22.32 -8.83
CA LEU A 404 16.35 -21.63 -8.53
C LEU A 404 16.14 -20.12 -8.30
N PHE A 405 15.12 -19.54 -8.95
CA PHE A 405 14.72 -18.15 -8.78
C PHE A 405 14.02 -17.88 -7.44
N THR A 406 13.06 -18.72 -7.03
CA THR A 406 12.37 -18.53 -5.74
C THR A 406 13.34 -18.64 -4.57
N ILE A 407 14.27 -19.59 -4.65
CA ILE A 407 15.36 -19.79 -3.66
C ILE A 407 16.31 -18.58 -3.67
N SER A 408 16.75 -18.13 -4.85
CA SER A 408 17.57 -16.92 -5.00
C SER A 408 16.92 -15.69 -4.35
N LYS A 409 15.62 -15.50 -4.57
CA LYS A 409 14.85 -14.38 -3.99
C LYS A 409 14.69 -14.52 -2.48
N HIS A 410 14.41 -15.72 -2.01
CA HIS A 410 14.18 -16.00 -0.58
C HIS A 410 15.42 -15.69 0.26
N TYR A 411 16.59 -16.13 -0.20
CA TYR A 411 17.86 -15.94 0.53
C TYR A 411 18.64 -14.68 0.11
N ASN A 412 18.09 -13.86 -0.79
CA ASN A 412 18.75 -12.68 -1.34
C ASN A 412 20.14 -13.00 -1.95
N ILE A 413 20.25 -14.14 -2.64
CA ILE A 413 21.48 -14.60 -3.29
C ILE A 413 21.34 -14.41 -4.79
N VAL A 414 22.35 -13.87 -5.47
CA VAL A 414 22.34 -13.76 -6.94
C VAL A 414 22.19 -15.14 -7.56
N MET A 415 21.16 -15.33 -8.39
CA MET A 415 20.80 -16.62 -9.00
C MET A 415 21.97 -17.28 -9.75
N GLU A 416 22.83 -16.50 -10.41
CA GLU A 416 24.03 -16.99 -11.10
C GLU A 416 25.09 -17.53 -10.13
N SER A 417 25.26 -16.89 -8.97
CA SER A 417 26.14 -17.37 -7.91
C SER A 417 25.62 -18.68 -7.31
N LEU A 418 24.31 -18.76 -7.05
CA LEU A 418 23.67 -19.97 -6.55
C LEU A 418 23.79 -21.14 -7.55
N ALA A 419 23.61 -20.86 -8.85
CA ALA A 419 23.83 -21.85 -9.92
C ALA A 419 25.28 -22.34 -9.94
N ARG A 420 26.24 -21.41 -9.85
CA ARG A 420 27.68 -21.70 -9.89
C ARG A 420 28.14 -22.54 -8.70
N TRP A 421 27.71 -22.20 -7.48
CA TRP A 421 28.05 -22.94 -6.26
C TRP A 421 27.51 -24.37 -6.28
N ASN A 422 26.35 -24.57 -6.89
CA ASN A 422 25.67 -25.86 -6.99
C ASN A 422 25.86 -26.59 -8.32
N LYS A 423 26.77 -26.11 -9.18
CA LYS A 423 27.11 -26.69 -10.49
C LYS A 423 25.89 -26.91 -11.41
N LEU A 424 24.86 -26.08 -11.28
CA LEU A 424 23.63 -26.18 -12.07
C LEU A 424 23.85 -25.61 -13.48
N ARG A 425 23.36 -26.32 -14.50
CA ARG A 425 23.40 -25.89 -15.91
C ARG A 425 21.98 -25.58 -16.41
N ARG A 426 21.88 -24.72 -17.42
CA ARG A 426 20.57 -24.40 -18.05
C ARG A 426 20.05 -25.60 -18.85
N PRO A 427 18.73 -25.87 -18.84
CA PRO A 427 17.71 -25.26 -17.99
C PRO A 427 17.87 -25.76 -16.54
N TYR A 428 17.87 -24.86 -15.55
CA TYR A 428 18.21 -25.17 -14.15
C TYR A 428 17.15 -26.06 -13.48
N LEU A 429 17.14 -27.35 -13.81
CA LEU A 429 16.25 -28.35 -13.24
C LEU A 429 16.65 -28.61 -11.78
N LEU A 430 15.68 -28.49 -10.89
CA LEU A 430 15.77 -28.89 -9.50
C LEU A 430 14.78 -30.03 -9.25
N LYS A 431 15.20 -31.04 -8.49
CA LYS A 431 14.34 -32.13 -8.01
C LYS A 431 14.00 -31.90 -6.55
N ILE A 432 12.81 -32.32 -6.16
CA ILE A 432 12.40 -32.31 -4.75
C ILE A 432 13.39 -33.16 -3.96
N GLY A 433 13.95 -32.59 -2.89
CA GLY A 433 14.99 -33.22 -2.07
C GLY A 433 16.42 -32.86 -2.45
N ASP A 434 16.67 -32.13 -3.54
CA ASP A 434 18.00 -31.64 -3.87
C ASP A 434 18.53 -30.72 -2.75
N VAL A 435 19.80 -30.88 -2.38
CA VAL A 435 20.46 -30.04 -1.37
C VAL A 435 21.30 -28.98 -2.08
N LEU A 436 20.98 -27.70 -1.86
CA LEU A 436 21.69 -26.57 -2.43
C LEU A 436 22.48 -25.82 -1.37
N TYR A 437 23.76 -25.56 -1.65
CA TYR A 437 24.60 -24.66 -0.89
C TYR A 437 24.20 -23.20 -1.11
N LEU A 438 23.98 -22.48 -0.01
CA LEU A 438 23.60 -21.06 0.01
C LEU A 438 24.82 -20.12 0.09
N SER A 439 26.03 -20.67 0.09
CA SER A 439 27.28 -19.91 0.11
C SER A 439 28.38 -20.68 -0.62
N ASP A 440 29.48 -20.00 -0.97
CA ASP A 440 30.55 -20.59 -1.77
C ASP A 440 31.23 -21.77 -1.03
N PRO A 441 31.14 -23.01 -1.54
CA PRO A 441 31.79 -24.15 -0.90
C PRO A 441 33.31 -24.03 -0.81
N LYS A 442 33.92 -23.22 -1.68
CA LYS A 442 35.37 -22.96 -1.67
C LYS A 442 35.80 -21.95 -0.61
N SER A 443 34.87 -21.17 -0.07
CA SER A 443 35.15 -20.22 1.02
C SER A 443 35.44 -20.93 2.35
N ALA A 444 34.94 -22.15 2.52
CA ALA A 444 35.21 -23.01 3.67
C ALA A 444 36.63 -23.64 3.66
N ILE A 445 37.32 -23.65 2.51
CA ILE A 445 38.65 -24.28 2.35
C ILE A 445 39.79 -23.29 2.67
N LYS A 446 39.48 -21.99 2.84
CA LYS A 446 40.46 -20.90 2.96
C LYS A 446 40.55 -20.25 4.35
N ARG A 447 40.08 -20.92 5.40
CA ARG A 447 40.22 -20.44 6.78
C ARG A 447 40.97 -21.42 7.66
#